data_AF-A0A7S4C5W1-F1
#
_entry.id   AF-A0A7S4C5W1-F1
#
_cell.length_a   1.000
_cell.length_b   1.000
_cell.length_c   1.000
_cell.angle_alpha   90.00
_cell.angle_beta   90.00
_cell.angle_gamma   90.00
#
_symmetry.space_group_name_H-M   'P 1'
#
loop_
_entity.id
_entity.type
_entity.pdbx_description
1 polymer ?
#
loop_
_entity_poly.entity_id
_entity_poly.type
_entity_poly.pdbx_seq_one_letter_code
_entity_poly.pdbx_strand_id
1 'polypeptide(L)'
;PSKAMSNYSFPLLKNNEILLCLHELQISATEDDLLKPTPLKVQMIYSQFIELLLNKKREEMAQPAFNGMTELEYPQELHEDSVPMVGFLQACQELLQISGIKDFTIYDVTKPEFKRLRRNISAMINFAKFREERLDHYVRYSEETD
;
A
#
# COMPACT_ATOMS: atom_id res chain seq x y z
N PRO A 1 7.28 23.62 -21.34
CA PRO A 1 7.78 22.75 -20.25
C PRO A 1 7.39 21.29 -20.48
N SER A 2 8.36 20.45 -20.86
CA SER A 2 8.15 19.03 -21.20
C SER A 2 7.70 18.23 -19.99
N LYS A 3 6.49 17.65 -20.03
CA LYS A 3 6.12 16.53 -19.16
C LYS A 3 7.11 15.41 -19.47
N ALA A 4 8.01 15.11 -18.53
CA ALA A 4 8.80 13.89 -18.60
C ALA A 4 7.79 12.73 -18.68
N MET A 5 7.84 11.96 -19.77
CA MET A 5 7.05 10.74 -19.88
C MET A 5 7.52 9.79 -18.78
N SER A 6 6.76 9.70 -17.69
CA SER A 6 6.95 8.65 -16.71
C SER A 6 6.66 7.33 -17.40
N ASN A 7 7.58 6.37 -17.27
CA ASN A 7 7.43 5.00 -17.80
C ASN A 7 6.29 4.19 -17.11
N TYR A 8 5.42 4.89 -16.37
CA TYR A 8 4.37 4.35 -15.52
C TYR A 8 3.04 4.95 -15.95
N SER A 9 1.96 4.20 -15.80
CA SER A 9 0.58 4.63 -16.11
C SER A 9 0.01 5.68 -15.14
N PHE A 10 0.79 6.08 -14.13
CA PHE A 10 0.42 7.03 -13.09
C PHE A 10 1.48 8.14 -12.95
N PRO A 11 1.11 9.34 -12.49
CA PRO A 11 2.05 10.44 -12.27
C PRO A 11 2.97 10.16 -11.08
N LEU A 12 4.24 10.54 -11.21
CA LEU A 12 5.19 10.53 -10.09
C LEU A 12 5.09 11.85 -9.30
N LEU A 13 4.53 11.78 -8.10
CA LEU A 13 4.30 12.93 -7.23
C LEU A 13 5.58 13.41 -6.57
N LYS A 14 5.73 14.71 -6.33
CA LYS A 14 6.82 15.28 -5.52
C LYS A 14 6.59 15.01 -4.03
N ASN A 15 7.63 15.14 -3.21
CA ASN A 15 7.54 14.83 -1.77
C ASN A 15 6.44 15.65 -1.07
N ASN A 16 6.34 16.95 -1.37
CA ASN A 16 5.32 17.82 -0.80
C ASN A 16 3.89 17.38 -1.21
N GLU A 17 3.69 16.97 -2.46
CA GLU A 17 2.41 16.46 -2.95
C GLU A 17 2.05 15.13 -2.27
N ILE A 18 3.04 14.24 -2.09
CA ILE A 18 2.87 13.01 -1.34
C ILE A 18 2.44 13.31 0.09
N LEU A 19 3.14 14.19 0.80
CA LEU A 19 2.83 14.52 2.20
C LEU A 19 1.43 15.12 2.36
N LEU A 20 1.01 15.99 1.43
CA LEU A 20 -0.34 16.54 1.42
C LEU A 20 -1.39 15.43 1.28
N CYS A 21 -1.22 14.54 0.30
CA CYS A 21 -2.15 13.43 0.11
C CYS A 21 -2.12 12.43 1.28
N LEU A 22 -0.96 12.12 1.86
CA LEU A 22 -0.88 11.26 3.05
C LEU A 22 -1.62 11.89 4.22
N HIS A 23 -1.50 13.20 4.42
CA HIS A 23 -2.26 13.92 5.45
C HIS A 23 -3.77 13.86 5.21
N GLU A 24 -4.23 14.08 3.98
CA GLU A 24 -5.65 13.94 3.59
C GLU A 24 -6.19 12.53 3.87
N LEU A 25 -5.36 11.51 3.64
CA LEU A 25 -5.67 10.10 3.92
C LEU A 25 -5.47 9.70 5.40
N GLN A 26 -5.15 10.65 6.29
CA GLN A 26 -4.84 10.42 7.71
C GLN A 26 -3.66 9.47 7.97
N ILE A 27 -2.72 9.39 7.02
CA ILE A 27 -1.48 8.64 7.10
C ILE A 27 -0.37 9.57 7.58
N SER A 28 0.16 9.32 8.78
CA SER A 28 1.22 10.15 9.35
C SER A 28 2.57 9.86 8.69
N ALA A 29 3.17 10.88 8.06
CA ALA A 29 4.52 10.83 7.51
C ALA A 29 5.15 12.23 7.49
N THR A 30 6.48 12.27 7.62
CA THR A 30 7.31 13.49 7.50
C THR A 30 8.14 13.44 6.22
N GLU A 31 8.77 14.56 5.86
CA GLU A 31 9.66 14.60 4.70
C GLU A 31 10.88 13.67 4.89
N ASP A 32 11.42 13.59 6.10
CA ASP A 32 12.52 12.68 6.42
C ASP A 32 12.13 11.21 6.28
N ASP A 33 10.89 10.85 6.59
CA ASP A 33 10.37 9.48 6.40
C ASP A 33 10.38 9.06 4.92
N LEU A 34 10.23 10.03 4.01
CA LEU A 34 10.33 9.78 2.57
C LEU A 34 11.80 9.72 2.14
N LEU A 35 12.60 10.72 2.52
CA LEU A 35 13.99 10.86 2.08
C LEU A 35 14.92 9.78 2.66
N LYS A 36 14.67 9.36 3.89
CA LYS A 36 15.45 8.36 4.64
C LYS A 36 14.50 7.31 5.23
N PRO A 37 13.86 6.51 4.37
CA PRO A 37 12.83 5.61 4.82
C PRO A 37 13.42 4.52 5.71
N THR A 38 12.73 4.24 6.82
CA THR A 38 13.06 3.12 7.70
C THR A 38 12.08 1.98 7.46
N PRO A 39 12.49 0.71 7.66
CA PRO A 39 11.58 -0.42 7.51
C PRO A 39 10.31 -0.28 8.35
N LEU A 40 10.46 0.17 9.60
CA LEU A 40 9.33 0.38 10.51
C LEU A 40 8.32 1.39 9.93
N LYS A 41 8.81 2.52 9.43
CA LYS A 41 7.94 3.56 8.91
C LYS A 41 7.25 3.16 7.61
N VAL A 42 7.97 2.47 6.71
CA VAL A 42 7.38 1.96 5.47
C VAL A 42 6.30 0.91 5.77
N GLN A 43 6.55 0.01 6.72
CA GLN A 43 5.53 -0.94 7.18
C GLN A 43 4.29 -0.24 7.71
N MET A 44 4.44 0.81 8.54
CA MET A 44 3.30 1.59 9.03
C MET A 44 2.50 2.23 7.89
N ILE A 45 3.18 2.93 6.97
CA ILE A 45 2.53 3.60 5.84
C ILE A 45 1.77 2.59 4.97
N TYR A 46 2.39 1.47 4.64
CA TYR A 46 1.75 0.43 3.81
C TYR A 46 0.60 -0.25 4.52
N SER A 47 0.72 -0.51 5.83
CA SER A 47 -0.38 -1.07 6.61
C SER A 47 -1.60 -0.16 6.59
N GLN A 48 -1.41 1.15 6.75
CA GLN A 48 -2.50 2.13 6.69
C GLN A 48 -3.14 2.20 5.29
N PHE A 49 -2.33 2.11 4.22
CA PHE A 49 -2.88 2.00 2.87
C PHE A 49 -3.66 0.71 2.64
N ILE A 50 -3.18 -0.43 3.14
CA ILE A 50 -3.87 -1.72 3.04
C ILE A 50 -5.22 -1.67 3.76
N GLU A 51 -5.24 -1.14 4.98
CA GLU A 51 -6.47 -0.98 5.76
C GLU A 51 -7.46 -0.07 5.03
N LEU A 52 -7.00 1.08 4.52
CA LEU A 52 -7.83 2.03 3.79
C LEU A 52 -8.38 1.46 2.47
N LEU A 53 -7.54 0.77 1.69
CA LEU A 53 -7.81 0.42 0.29
C LEU A 53 -8.31 -1.00 0.09
N LEU A 54 -7.88 -1.95 0.91
CA LEU A 54 -8.30 -3.35 0.86
C LEU A 54 -9.24 -3.73 2.00
N ASN A 55 -9.43 -2.86 3.01
CA ASN A 55 -10.22 -3.15 4.21
C ASN A 55 -9.71 -4.41 4.95
N LYS A 56 -8.38 -4.64 4.89
CA LYS A 56 -7.70 -5.75 5.59
C LYS A 56 -6.97 -5.20 6.81
N LYS A 57 -7.29 -5.73 7.98
CA LYS A 57 -6.63 -5.39 9.24
C LYS A 57 -5.38 -6.24 9.47
N ARG A 58 -4.56 -5.81 10.42
CA ARG A 58 -3.33 -6.51 10.81
C ARG A 58 -3.60 -7.94 11.27
N GLU A 59 -4.68 -8.13 12.02
CA GLU A 59 -5.09 -9.42 12.55
C GLU A 59 -5.45 -10.41 11.44
N GLU A 60 -6.07 -9.93 10.36
CA GLU A 60 -6.41 -10.75 9.18
C GLU A 60 -5.16 -11.13 8.39
N MET A 61 -4.17 -10.22 8.30
CA MET A 61 -2.87 -10.51 7.69
C MET A 61 -2.01 -11.46 8.53
N ALA A 62 -2.25 -11.54 9.84
CA ALA A 62 -1.52 -12.41 10.75
C ALA A 62 -2.02 -13.85 10.76
N GLN A 63 -3.15 -14.14 10.11
CA GLN A 63 -3.69 -15.48 10.03
C GLN A 63 -3.10 -16.24 8.83
N PRO A 64 -2.60 -17.48 9.03
CA PRO A 64 -2.19 -18.30 7.92
C PRO A 64 -3.42 -18.64 7.05
N ALA A 65 -3.23 -18.67 5.73
CA ALA A 65 -4.29 -19.13 4.83
C ALA A 65 -4.69 -20.57 5.19
N PHE A 66 -5.97 -20.92 5.01
CA PHE A 66 -6.53 -22.22 5.40
C PHE A 66 -5.70 -23.42 4.87
N ASN A 67 -5.14 -23.30 3.66
CA ASN A 67 -4.29 -24.33 3.05
C ASN A 67 -2.90 -24.44 3.70
N GLY A 68 -2.38 -23.35 4.26
CA GLY A 68 -1.12 -23.34 5.00
C GLY A 68 -1.25 -23.85 6.43
N MET A 69 -2.47 -23.84 7.00
CA MET A 69 -2.72 -24.39 8.35
C MET A 69 -2.45 -25.89 8.43
N THR A 70 -2.61 -26.63 7.33
CA THR A 70 -2.37 -28.09 7.26
C THR A 70 -0.92 -28.46 6.94
N GLU A 71 -0.10 -27.51 6.47
CA GLU A 71 1.30 -27.75 6.11
C GLU A 71 2.31 -27.24 7.14
N LEU A 72 1.88 -26.34 8.05
CA LEU A 72 2.73 -25.85 9.13
C LEU A 72 2.71 -26.81 10.31
N GLU A 73 3.80 -27.56 10.51
CA GLU A 73 4.06 -28.25 11.79
C GLU A 73 4.32 -27.18 12.87
N TYR A 74 3.45 -27.12 13.88
CA TYR A 74 3.52 -26.17 15.00
C TYR A 74 3.45 -24.67 14.61
N PRO A 75 2.34 -24.21 13.99
CA PRO A 75 2.20 -22.84 13.50
C PRO A 75 2.33 -21.78 14.59
N GLN A 76 1.94 -22.10 15.83
CA GLN A 76 1.93 -21.16 16.96
C GLN A 76 3.27 -21.03 17.70
N GLU A 77 4.22 -21.97 17.57
CA GLU A 77 5.45 -21.95 18.38
C GLU A 77 6.71 -21.58 17.58
N LEU A 78 6.75 -21.88 16.28
CA LEU A 78 7.95 -21.69 15.45
C LEU A 78 7.82 -20.57 14.41
N HIS A 79 6.60 -20.04 14.19
CA HIS A 79 6.32 -19.14 13.06
C HIS A 79 5.58 -17.85 13.43
N GLU A 80 5.54 -17.48 14.72
CA GLU A 80 4.85 -16.28 15.22
C GLU A 80 5.24 -14.99 14.48
N ASP A 81 6.51 -14.83 14.09
CA ASP A 81 6.97 -13.64 13.36
C ASP A 81 6.88 -13.77 11.84
N SER A 82 6.92 -15.00 11.32
CA SER A 82 7.01 -15.25 9.87
C SER A 82 5.64 -15.17 9.19
N VAL A 83 4.59 -15.73 9.82
CA VAL A 83 3.24 -15.73 9.25
C VAL A 83 2.71 -14.30 9.05
N PRO A 84 2.78 -13.39 10.04
CA PRO A 84 2.31 -12.02 9.86
C PRO A 84 3.11 -11.25 8.81
N MET A 85 4.43 -11.50 8.70
CA MET A 85 5.25 -10.86 7.68
C MET A 85 4.88 -11.33 6.27
N VAL A 86 4.62 -12.63 6.08
CA VAL A 86 4.19 -13.16 4.78
C VAL A 86 2.83 -12.61 4.38
N GLY A 87 1.85 -12.60 5.28
CA GLY A 87 0.53 -12.05 5.00
C GLY A 87 0.57 -10.54 4.69
N PHE A 88 1.40 -9.79 5.43
CA PHE A 88 1.65 -8.37 5.13
C PHE A 88 2.26 -8.17 3.73
N LEU A 89 3.27 -8.97 3.37
CA LEU A 89 3.90 -8.88 2.04
C LEU A 89 2.94 -9.24 0.91
N GLN A 90 2.08 -10.25 1.11
CA GLN A 90 1.04 -10.62 0.15
C GLN A 90 0.02 -9.49 -0.05
N ALA A 91 -0.43 -8.86 1.04
CA ALA A 91 -1.33 -7.72 0.97
C ALA A 91 -0.68 -6.50 0.28
N CYS A 92 0.61 -6.25 0.53
CA CYS A 92 1.37 -5.22 -0.19
C CYS A 92 1.46 -5.52 -1.69
N GLN A 93 1.75 -6.76 -2.07
CA GLN A 93 1.84 -7.20 -3.47
C GLN A 93 0.50 -7.02 -4.18
N GLU A 94 -0.59 -7.46 -3.56
CA GLU A 94 -1.95 -7.29 -4.08
C GLU A 94 -2.26 -5.80 -4.32
N LEU A 95 -2.05 -4.96 -3.30
CA LEU A 95 -2.32 -3.52 -3.38
C LEU A 95 -1.48 -2.82 -4.46
N LEU A 96 -0.19 -3.13 -4.54
CA LEU A 96 0.70 -2.49 -5.51
C LEU A 96 0.43 -2.99 -6.92
N GLN A 97 0.06 -4.27 -7.09
CA GLN A 97 -0.33 -4.83 -8.38
C GLN A 97 -1.59 -4.15 -8.94
N ILE A 98 -2.63 -3.95 -8.13
CA ILE A 98 -3.83 -3.20 -8.56
C ILE A 98 -3.53 -1.72 -8.81
N SER A 99 -2.54 -1.16 -8.11
CA SER A 99 -2.05 0.20 -8.34
C SER A 99 -1.13 0.34 -9.57
N GLY A 100 -0.80 -0.76 -10.25
CA GLY A 100 0.00 -0.78 -11.48
C GLY A 100 1.49 -1.06 -11.31
N ILE A 101 1.93 -1.50 -10.14
CA ILE A 101 3.32 -1.87 -9.82
C ILE A 101 3.44 -3.39 -9.70
N LYS A 102 4.21 -4.00 -10.60
CA LYS A 102 4.36 -5.47 -10.71
C LYS A 102 5.68 -6.01 -10.16
N ASP A 103 6.64 -5.14 -9.88
CA ASP A 103 8.01 -5.48 -9.45
C ASP A 103 8.24 -5.26 -7.95
N PHE A 104 7.18 -5.36 -7.14
CA PHE A 104 7.28 -5.20 -5.68
C PHE A 104 7.97 -6.41 -5.04
N THR A 105 8.89 -6.14 -4.12
CA THR A 105 9.72 -7.14 -3.45
C THR A 105 9.76 -6.92 -1.95
N ILE A 106 10.22 -7.93 -1.21
CA ILE A 106 10.48 -7.80 0.24
C ILE A 106 11.50 -6.70 0.57
N TYR A 107 12.41 -6.36 -0.35
CA TYR A 107 13.40 -5.29 -0.13
C TYR A 107 12.77 -3.91 -0.12
N ASP A 108 11.63 -3.71 -0.78
CA ASP A 108 10.89 -2.46 -0.72
C ASP A 108 10.39 -2.15 0.71
N VAL A 109 10.33 -3.15 1.58
CA VAL A 109 9.95 -3.04 2.99
C VAL A 109 11.16 -3.12 3.91
N THR A 110 12.03 -4.12 3.70
CA THR A 110 13.15 -4.41 4.62
C THR A 110 14.37 -3.53 4.40
N LYS A 111 14.53 -2.99 3.19
CA LYS A 111 15.62 -2.10 2.79
C LYS A 111 15.08 -1.00 1.85
N PRO A 112 14.15 -0.17 2.35
CA PRO A 112 13.44 0.76 1.49
C PRO A 112 14.37 1.81 0.90
N GLU A 113 14.16 2.13 -0.37
CA GLU A 113 14.90 3.17 -1.08
C GLU A 113 13.97 4.32 -1.45
N PHE A 114 14.43 5.56 -1.27
CA PHE A 114 13.64 6.77 -1.55
C PHE A 114 12.93 6.73 -2.90
N LYS A 115 13.65 6.38 -3.98
CA LYS A 115 13.09 6.37 -5.34
C LYS A 115 11.98 5.34 -5.50
N ARG A 116 12.16 4.14 -4.95
CA ARG A 116 11.17 3.06 -5.01
C ARG A 116 9.97 3.37 -4.13
N LEU A 117 10.18 3.85 -2.91
CA LEU A 117 9.11 4.26 -2.00
C LEU A 117 8.25 5.38 -2.61
N ARG A 118 8.88 6.43 -3.15
CA ARG A 118 8.18 7.55 -3.80
C ARG A 118 7.31 7.07 -4.96
N ARG A 119 7.83 6.17 -5.81
CA ARG A 119 7.07 5.55 -6.90
C ARG A 119 5.87 4.76 -6.37
N ASN A 120 6.10 3.91 -5.38
CA ASN A 120 5.08 3.03 -4.81
C ASN A 120 3.94 3.84 -4.15
N ILE A 121 4.28 4.87 -3.36
CA ILE A 121 3.29 5.76 -2.74
C ILE A 121 2.52 6.55 -3.80
N SER A 122 3.19 7.04 -4.86
CA SER A 122 2.51 7.74 -5.95
C SER A 122 1.46 6.87 -6.64
N ALA A 123 1.77 5.58 -6.85
CA ALA A 123 0.83 4.63 -7.43
C ALA A 123 -0.38 4.38 -6.52
N MET A 124 -0.15 4.16 -5.23
CA MET A 124 -1.22 3.93 -4.25
C MET A 124 -2.13 5.16 -4.09
N ILE A 125 -1.56 6.38 -4.06
CA ILE A 125 -2.33 7.62 -4.03
C ILE A 125 -3.18 7.76 -5.30
N ASN A 126 -2.60 7.47 -6.48
CA ASN A 126 -3.34 7.51 -7.73
C ASN A 126 -4.52 6.52 -7.73
N PHE A 127 -4.31 5.31 -7.20
CA PHE A 127 -5.38 4.32 -7.04
C PHE A 127 -6.46 4.78 -6.04
N ALA A 128 -6.06 5.37 -4.90
CA ALA A 128 -6.99 5.92 -3.92
C ALA A 128 -7.90 6.99 -4.53
N LYS A 129 -7.32 7.95 -5.28
CA LYS A 129 -8.08 9.00 -5.99
C LYS A 129 -9.03 8.43 -7.04
N PHE A 130 -8.55 7.48 -7.84
CA PHE A 130 -9.39 6.81 -8.83
C PHE A 130 -10.59 6.11 -8.18
N ARG A 131 -10.37 5.44 -7.04
CA ARG A 131 -11.45 4.79 -6.29
C ARG A 131 -12.49 5.80 -5.79
N GLU A 132 -12.04 6.93 -5.23
CA GLU A 132 -12.91 8.01 -4.75
C GLU A 132 -13.76 8.62 -5.88
N GLU A 133 -13.15 8.97 -7.02
CA GLU A 133 -13.87 9.52 -8.18
C GLU A 133 -14.98 8.57 -8.70
N ARG A 134 -14.74 7.25 -8.66
CA ARG A 134 -15.76 6.28 -9.08
C ARG A 134 -16.88 6.11 -8.06
N LEU A 135 -16.57 6.20 -6.77
CA LEU A 135 -17.56 6.18 -5.69
C LEU A 135 -18.50 7.38 -5.80
N ASP A 136 -17.94 8.59 -5.96
CA ASP A 136 -18.72 9.82 -6.15
C ASP A 136 -19.64 9.74 -7.37
N HIS A 137 -19.14 9.18 -8.47
CA HIS A 137 -19.96 8.95 -9.65
C HIS A 137 -21.11 8.00 -9.31
N TYR A 138 -20.84 6.82 -8.74
CA TYR A 138 -21.88 5.83 -8.41
C TYR A 138 -22.98 6.37 -7.48
N VAL A 139 -22.61 7.10 -6.43
CA VAL A 139 -23.56 7.71 -5.48
C VAL A 139 -24.54 8.65 -6.19
N ARG A 140 -24.03 9.49 -7.11
CA ARG A 140 -24.88 10.41 -7.88
C ARG A 140 -25.89 9.68 -8.77
N TYR A 141 -25.51 8.56 -9.39
CA TYR A 141 -26.47 7.78 -10.19
C TYR A 141 -27.52 7.10 -9.32
N SER A 142 -27.16 6.60 -8.13
CA SER A 142 -28.16 6.00 -7.23
C SER A 142 -29.20 7.02 -6.77
N GLU A 143 -28.79 8.27 -6.50
CA GLU A 143 -29.68 9.35 -6.10
C GLU A 143 -30.59 9.85 -7.23
N GLU A 144 -30.22 9.66 -8.49
CA GLU A 144 -31.05 10.01 -9.66
C GLU A 144 -32.07 8.93 -10.05
N THR A 145 -31.92 7.72 -9.53
CA THR A 145 -32.81 6.58 -9.82
C THR A 145 -33.82 6.24 -8.72
N ASP A 146 -33.78 6.95 -7.59
CA ASP A 146 -34.79 6.89 -6.52
C ASP A 146 -35.76 8.09 -6.60
#